data_AF-A0A957J6T2-F1
#
_entry.id   AF-A0A957J6T2-F1
#
_cell.length_a   1.000
_cell.length_b   1.000
_cell.length_c   1.000
_cell.angle_alpha   90.00
_cell.angle_beta   90.00
_cell.angle_gamma   90.00
#
_symmetry.space_group_name_H-M   'P 1'
#
loop_
_entity.id
_entity.type
_entity.pdbx_description
1 polymer ?
#
loop_
_entity_poly.entity_id
_entity_poly.type
_entity_poly.pdbx_seq_one_letter_code
_entity_poly.pdbx_strand_id
1 'polypeptide(L)' 'FETRAPNHLCDFGYTLATQFNRFYREHHILNESDPAQQASWLADCQLTVQTLALVLDLLGIGVPERM' A
#
# COMPACT_ATOMS: atom_id res chain seq x y z
N PHE A 1 -17.03 4.91 -14.85
CA PHE A 1 -18.07 3.93 -14.48
C PHE A 1 -18.41 2.92 -15.59
N GLU A 2 -17.80 3.01 -16.77
CA GLU A 2 -18.24 2.27 -17.98
C GLU A 2 -17.98 0.76 -17.99
N THR A 3 -17.09 0.22 -17.15
CA THR A 3 -16.72 -1.21 -17.20
C THR A 3 -17.20 -2.10 -16.05
N ARG A 4 -17.75 -1.55 -14.94
CA ARG A 4 -18.20 -2.31 -13.74
C ARG A 4 -17.35 -3.58 -13.45
N ALA A 5 -16.03 -3.41 -13.47
CA ALA A 5 -15.05 -4.50 -13.53
C ALA A 5 -14.20 -4.51 -12.24
N PRO A 6 -14.64 -5.20 -11.18
CA PRO A 6 -13.94 -5.22 -9.89
C PRO A 6 -12.57 -5.90 -9.97
N ASN A 7 -12.32 -6.74 -10.97
CA ASN A 7 -11.01 -7.35 -11.22
C ASN A 7 -9.90 -6.30 -11.41
N HIS A 8 -10.21 -5.12 -11.95
CA HIS A 8 -9.20 -4.05 -12.05
C HIS A 8 -8.76 -3.52 -10.68
N LEU A 9 -9.65 -3.49 -9.69
CA LEU A 9 -9.29 -3.13 -8.31
C LEU A 9 -8.43 -4.22 -7.67
N CYS A 10 -8.74 -5.50 -7.94
CA CYS A 10 -7.91 -6.62 -7.49
C CYS A 10 -6.50 -6.56 -8.09
N ASP A 11 -6.39 -6.36 -9.41
CA ASP A 11 -5.10 -6.26 -10.12
C ASP A 11 -4.29 -5.05 -9.61
N PHE A 12 -4.95 -3.92 -9.38
CA PHE A 12 -4.34 -2.74 -8.78
C PHE A 12 -3.82 -3.02 -7.37
N GLY A 13 -4.65 -3.61 -6.49
CA GLY A 13 -4.25 -3.94 -5.12
C GLY A 13 -3.07 -4.92 -5.09
N TYR A 14 -3.08 -5.96 -5.93
CA TYR A 14 -1.97 -6.90 -6.06
C TYR A 14 -0.68 -6.22 -6.53
N THR A 15 -0.77 -5.36 -7.54
CA THR A 15 0.37 -4.63 -8.10
C THR A 15 0.95 -3.66 -7.06
N LEU A 16 0.10 -2.92 -6.35
CA LEU A 16 0.51 -2.00 -5.29
C LEU A 16 1.23 -2.75 -4.16
N ALA A 17 0.67 -3.85 -3.67
CA ALA A 17 1.29 -4.66 -2.63
C ALA A 17 2.64 -5.25 -3.07
N THR A 18 2.76 -5.67 -4.33
CA THR A 18 4.01 -6.21 -4.89
C THR A 18 5.09 -5.14 -4.97
N GLN A 19 4.74 -3.94 -5.46
CA GLN A 19 5.68 -2.81 -5.53
C GLN A 19 6.10 -2.34 -4.13
N PHE A 20 5.16 -2.27 -3.19
CA PHE A 20 5.47 -1.90 -1.82
C PHE A 20 6.40 -2.90 -1.12
N ASN A 21 6.20 -4.21 -1.32
CA ASN A 21 7.11 -5.23 -0.79
C ASN A 21 8.54 -5.05 -1.32
N ARG A 22 8.69 -4.68 -2.58
CA ARG A 22 9.99 -4.38 -3.17
C ARG A 22 10.60 -3.14 -2.52
N PHE A 23 9.85 -2.05 -2.43
CA PHE A 23 10.26 -0.81 -1.76
C PHE A 23 10.72 -1.07 -0.31
N TYR A 24 9.93 -1.79 0.48
CA TYR A 24 10.25 -2.09 1.87
C TYR A 24 11.52 -2.95 2.03
N ARG A 25 11.84 -3.81 1.05
CA ARG A 25 13.07 -4.61 1.05
C ARG A 25 14.30 -3.86 0.59
N GLU A 26 14.14 -2.92 -0.35
CA GLU A 26 15.24 -2.14 -0.92
C GLU A 26 15.66 -0.98 0.01
N HIS A 27 14.72 -0.45 0.81
CA HIS A 27 14.95 0.70 1.70
C HIS A 27 14.98 0.29 3.18
N HIS A 28 16.05 0.66 3.89
CA HIS A 28 16.15 0.46 5.35
C HIS A 28 15.46 1.60 6.10
N ILE A 29 14.13 1.67 6.00
CA ILE A 29 13.33 2.84 6.41
C ILE A 29 13.60 3.29 7.85
N LEU A 30 13.70 2.35 8.79
CA LEU A 30 13.92 2.66 10.21
C LEU A 30 15.36 3.12 10.53
N ASN A 31 16.33 2.78 9.68
CA ASN A 31 17.75 3.10 9.88
C ASN A 31 18.24 4.20 8.94
N GLU A 32 17.34 4.90 8.25
CA GLU A 32 17.71 6.02 7.39
C GLU A 32 18.29 7.17 8.21
N SER A 33 19.40 7.74 7.71
CA SER A 33 20.18 8.75 8.44
C SER A 33 19.61 10.15 8.28
N ASP A 34 18.96 10.41 7.14
CA ASP A 34 18.24 11.66 6.90
C ASP A 34 16.81 11.60 7.48
N PRO A 35 16.50 12.38 8.52
CA PRO A 35 15.17 12.37 9.14
C PRO A 35 14.05 12.83 8.17
N ALA A 36 14.35 13.69 7.19
CA ALA A 36 13.37 14.10 6.19
C ALA A 36 13.05 12.96 5.22
N GLN A 37 14.07 12.22 4.78
CA GLN A 37 13.91 11.04 3.94
C GLN A 37 13.18 9.92 4.68
N GLN A 38 13.54 9.68 5.94
CA GLN A 38 12.84 8.72 6.81
C GLN A 38 11.35 9.05 6.96
N ALA A 39 11.03 10.32 7.22
CA ALA A 39 9.64 10.76 7.34
C ALA A 39 8.85 10.57 6.03
N SER A 40 9.48 10.84 4.88
CA SER A 40 8.88 10.60 3.56
C SER A 40 8.54 9.13 3.36
N TRP A 41 9.48 8.23 3.63
CA TRP A 41 9.25 6.78 3.46
C TRP A 41 8.21 6.22 4.43
N LEU A 42 8.17 6.72 5.67
CA LEU A 42 7.11 6.38 6.62
C LEU A 42 5.74 6.85 6.12
N ALA A 43 5.66 8.04 5.53
CA ALA A 43 4.43 8.54 4.91
C ALA A 43 3.99 7.65 3.73
N ASP A 44 4.93 7.18 2.90
CA ASP A 44 4.65 6.24 1.81
C ASP A 44 4.11 4.90 2.32
N CYS A 45 4.68 4.36 3.42
CA CYS A 45 4.15 3.17 4.09
C CYS A 45 2.72 3.39 4.57
N GLN A 46 2.46 4.51 5.25
CA GLN A 46 1.13 4.82 5.78
C GLN A 46 0.10 5.03 4.68
N LEU A 47 0.48 5.67 3.56
CA LEU A 47 -0.38 5.87 2.40
C LEU A 47 -0.70 4.54 1.72
N THR A 48 0.29 3.65 1.60
CA THR A 48 0.10 2.33 0.99
C THR A 48 -0.91 1.50 1.78
N VAL A 49 -0.79 1.46 3.10
CA VAL A 49 -1.74 0.74 3.96
C VAL A 49 -3.16 1.30 3.82
N GLN A 50 -3.32 2.63 3.87
CA GLN A 50 -4.63 3.26 3.69
C GLN A 50 -5.25 2.95 2.33
N THR A 51 -4.42 2.95 1.27
CA THR A 51 -4.87 2.66 -0.09
C THR A 51 -5.28 1.21 -0.25
N LEU A 52 -4.49 0.26 0.26
CA LEU A 52 -4.85 -1.16 0.25
C LEU A 52 -6.12 -1.43 1.06
N ALA A 53 -6.26 -0.79 2.22
CA ALA A 53 -7.46 -0.90 3.04
C ALA A 53 -8.70 -0.40 2.29
N LEU A 54 -8.60 0.76 1.61
CA LEU A 54 -9.67 1.29 0.77
C LEU A 54 -10.03 0.35 -0.39
N VAL A 55 -9.04 -0.22 -1.08
CA VAL A 55 -9.30 -1.17 -2.17
C VAL A 55 -10.04 -2.40 -1.67
N LEU A 56 -9.63 -2.95 -0.52
CA LEU A 56 -10.29 -4.10 0.09
C LEU A 56 -11.71 -3.78 0.57
N ASP A 57 -11.91 -2.61 1.18
CA ASP A 57 -13.23 -2.13 1.61
C ASP A 57 -14.18 -1.95 0.41
N LEU A 58 -13.70 -1.37 -0.70
CA LEU A 58 -14.46 -1.24 -1.95
C LEU A 58 -14.81 -2.60 -2.57
N LEU A 59 -14.00 -3.63 -2.33
CA LEU A 59 -14.28 -5.02 -2.74
C LEU A 59 -15.17 -5.77 -1.74
N GLY A 60 -15.53 -5.16 -0.61
CA GLY A 60 -16.32 -5.78 0.45
C GLY A 60 -15.54 -6.81 1.29
N ILE A 61 -14.21 -6.71 1.31
CA ILE A 61 -13.32 -7.59 2.06
C ILE A 61 -12.93 -6.90 3.36
N GLY A 62 -13.29 -7.51 4.49
CA GLY A 62 -12.93 -7.01 5.82
C GLY A 62 -11.41 -7.03 6.03
N VAL A 63 -10.83 -5.88 6.38
CA VAL A 63 -9.41 -5.74 6.68
C VAL A 63 -9.19 -5.91 8.18
N PRO A 64 -8.29 -6.80 8.63
CA PRO A 64 -7.97 -6.94 10.04
C PRO A 64 -7.20 -5.72 10.56
N GLU A 65 -7.33 -5.41 11.86
CA GLU A 65 -6.60 -4.30 12.50
C GLU A 65 -5.07 -4.45 12.45
N ARG A 66 -4.59 -5.67 12.19
CA ARG A 66 -3.17 -5.98 11.97
C ARG A 66 -3.05 -6.92 10.77
N MET A 67 -2.38 -6.44 9.73
CA MET A 67 -1.89 -7.26 8.61
C MET A 67 -0.56 -7.92 8.95
#